data_AF-A0A0F7RQB6-F1
#
_entry.id   AF-A0A0F7RQB6-F1
#
_cell.length_a   1.000
_cell.length_b   1.000
_cell.length_c   1.000
_cell.angle_alpha   90.00
_cell.angle_beta   90.00
_cell.angle_gamma   90.00
#
_symmetry.space_group_name_H-M   'P 1'
#
loop_
_entity.id
_entity.type
_entity.pdbx_description
1 polymer ?
#
loop_
_entity_poly.entity_id
_entity_poly.type
_entity_poly.pdbx_seq_one_letter_code
_entity_poly.pdbx_strand_id
1 'polypeptide(L)' 'FGDDSVLQFGGGTLGHPWGNAPGAVANRVALEACVQARNEGRDLAREGNEIIREASKWSPELAAA' A
#
# COMPACT_ATOMS: atom_id res chain seq x y z
N PHE A 1 -0.69 -14.13 1.57
CA PHE A 1 -2.09 -14.33 2.01
C PHE A 1 -3.02 -14.54 0.82
N GLY A 2 -2.79 -13.85 -0.32
CA GLY A 2 -3.63 -14.03 -1.51
C GLY A 2 -4.84 -13.11 -1.48
N ASP A 3 -5.71 -13.22 -2.48
CA ASP A 3 -6.86 -12.30 -2.65
C ASP A 3 -7.93 -12.50 -1.58
N ASP A 4 -8.15 -13.74 -1.15
CA ASP A 4 -9.16 -14.08 -0.13
C ASP A 4 -8.61 -13.90 1.28
N SER A 5 -8.26 -12.65 1.61
CA SER A 5 -7.76 -12.29 2.93
C SER A 5 -8.20 -10.89 3.37
N VAL A 6 -8.19 -10.67 4.68
CA VAL A 6 -8.39 -9.34 5.27
C VAL A 6 -7.08 -8.87 5.87
N LEU A 7 -6.59 -7.72 5.42
CA LEU A 7 -5.44 -7.04 6.00
C LEU A 7 -5.94 -5.91 6.90
N GLN A 8 -5.78 -6.06 8.21
CA GLN A 8 -6.26 -5.08 9.19
C GLN A 8 -5.14 -4.12 9.60
N PHE A 9 -5.29 -2.83 9.26
CA PHE A 9 -4.35 -1.78 9.61
C PHE A 9 -4.92 -0.88 10.73
N GLY A 10 -4.79 -1.31 11.99
CA GLY A 10 -5.22 -0.52 13.15
C GLY A 10 -4.33 0.72 13.36
N GLY A 11 -3.18 0.53 14.02
CA GLY A 11 -2.19 1.60 14.20
C GLY A 11 -1.69 2.18 12.86
N GLY A 12 -1.61 1.36 11.81
CA GLY A 12 -1.21 1.80 10.46
C GLY A 12 -2.23 2.68 9.72
N THR A 13 -3.45 2.85 10.24
CA THR A 13 -4.41 3.85 9.74
C THR A 13 -4.52 5.02 10.69
N LEU A 14 -4.66 4.75 11.99
CA LEU A 14 -4.88 5.75 13.03
C LEU A 14 -3.64 6.62 13.29
N GLY A 15 -2.44 6.09 13.01
CA GLY A 15 -1.16 6.78 13.22
C GLY A 15 -0.71 7.64 12.05
N HIS A 16 -1.44 7.66 10.92
CA HIS A 16 -1.04 8.44 9.76
C HIS A 16 -1.02 9.95 10.09
N PRO A 17 0.02 10.71 9.71
CA PRO A 17 0.20 12.10 10.15
C PRO A 17 -0.91 13.06 9.69
N TRP A 18 -1.67 12.68 8.66
CA TRP A 18 -2.80 13.46 8.14
C TRP A 18 -4.18 12.91 8.55
N GLY A 19 -4.21 11.99 9.52
CA GLY A 19 -5.43 11.41 10.07
C GLY A 19 -5.95 10.17 9.33
N ASN A 20 -7.09 9.66 9.80
CA ASN A 20 -7.58 8.32 9.46
C ASN A 20 -7.92 8.15 7.97
N ALA A 21 -8.53 9.14 7.33
CA ALA A 21 -8.92 9.03 5.93
C ALA A 21 -7.69 8.95 5.02
N PRO A 22 -6.67 9.82 5.15
CA PRO A 22 -5.39 9.64 4.45
C PRO A 22 -4.68 8.33 4.78
N GLY A 23 -4.68 7.88 6.04
CA GLY A 23 -4.11 6.56 6.39
C GLY A 23 -4.81 5.40 5.69
N ALA A 24 -6.14 5.46 5.55
CA ALA A 24 -6.90 4.45 4.80
C ALA A 24 -6.58 4.50 3.30
N VAL A 25 -6.41 5.70 2.73
CA VAL A 25 -5.97 5.89 1.34
C VAL A 25 -4.58 5.30 1.12
N ALA A 26 -3.61 5.58 1.99
CA ALA A 26 -2.26 5.02 1.91
C ALA A 26 -2.27 3.49 1.86
N ASN A 27 -3.00 2.83 2.77
CA ASN A 27 -3.13 1.38 2.81
C ASN A 27 -3.79 0.84 1.53
N ARG A 28 -4.81 1.52 1.00
CA ARG A 28 -5.50 1.12 -0.22
C ARG A 28 -4.60 1.24 -1.45
N VAL A 29 -3.86 2.34 -1.59
CA VAL A 29 -2.92 2.55 -2.71
C VAL A 29 -1.81 1.51 -2.68
N ALA A 30 -1.21 1.25 -1.51
CA ALA A 30 -0.19 0.22 -1.36
C ALA A 30 -0.70 -1.17 -1.78
N LEU A 31 -1.91 -1.53 -1.37
CA LEU A 31 -2.53 -2.81 -1.72
C LEU A 31 -2.78 -2.92 -3.23
N GLU A 32 -3.37 -1.91 -3.84
CA GLU A 32 -3.68 -1.93 -5.28
C GLU A 32 -2.42 -1.94 -6.15
N ALA A 33 -1.38 -1.20 -5.76
CA ALA A 33 -0.09 -1.24 -6.44
C ALA A 33 0.54 -2.64 -6.40
N CYS A 34 0.50 -3.31 -5.24
CA CYS A 34 0.97 -4.69 -5.10
C CYS A 34 0.12 -5.68 -5.92
N VAL A 35 -1.20 -5.52 -5.93
CA VAL A 35 -2.10 -6.38 -6.72
C VAL A 35 -1.85 -6.20 -8.22
N GLN A 36 -1.73 -4.96 -8.70
CA GLN A 36 -1.41 -4.69 -10.09
C GLN A 36 -0.07 -5.32 -10.48
N ALA A 37 1.00 -5.05 -9.72
CA ALA A 37 2.33 -5.58 -9.99
C ALA A 37 2.34 -7.12 -10.03
N ARG A 38 1.67 -7.77 -9.08
CA ARG A 38 1.51 -9.22 -9.06
C ARG A 38 0.78 -9.72 -10.31
N ASN A 39 -0.31 -9.07 -10.70
CA ASN A 39 -1.09 -9.46 -11.88
C ASN A 39 -0.31 -9.24 -13.19
N GLU A 40 0.64 -8.30 -13.20
CA GLU A 40 1.61 -8.09 -14.28
C GLU A 40 2.80 -9.08 -14.24
N GLY A 41 2.81 -10.01 -13.27
CA GLY A 41 3.82 -11.07 -13.17
C GLY A 41 5.09 -10.68 -12.42
N ARG A 42 5.12 -9.56 -11.70
CA ARG A 42 6.27 -9.14 -10.87
C ARG A 42 6.39 -10.01 -9.61
N ASP A 43 7.62 -10.20 -9.15
CA ASP A 43 7.91 -10.95 -7.93
C ASP A 43 7.83 -10.03 -6.71
N LEU A 44 6.68 -10.04 -6.02
CA LEU A 44 6.47 -9.21 -4.82
C LEU A 44 7.49 -9.47 -3.70
N ALA A 45 8.05 -10.68 -3.60
CA ALA A 45 9.03 -10.99 -2.55
C ALA A 45 10.37 -10.29 -2.78
N ARG A 46 10.71 -9.99 -4.04
CA ARG A 46 11.96 -9.33 -4.43
C ARG A 46 11.77 -7.85 -4.75
N GLU A 47 10.63 -7.49 -5.33
CA GLU A 47 10.35 -6.19 -5.93
C GLU A 47 9.39 -5.33 -5.09
N GLY A 48 8.81 -5.86 -4.01
CA GLY A 48 7.77 -5.18 -3.23
C GLY A 48 8.16 -3.77 -2.76
N ASN A 49 9.39 -3.58 -2.30
CA ASN A 49 9.88 -2.27 -1.87
C ASN A 49 9.98 -1.26 -3.01
N GLU A 50 10.29 -1.70 -4.23
CA GLU A 50 10.32 -0.82 -5.40
C GLU A 50 8.90 -0.43 -5.82
N ILE A 51 7.98 -1.40 -5.84
CA ILE A 51 6.56 -1.17 -6.17
C ILE A 51 5.95 -0.10 -5.25
N ILE A 52 6.16 -0.21 -3.94
CA ILE A 52 5.66 0.78 -2.98
C ILE A 52 6.30 2.15 -3.21
N ARG A 53 7.63 2.22 -3.44
CA ARG A 53 8.31 3.50 -3.72
C ARG A 53 7.82 4.16 -4.99
N GLU A 54 7.55 3.40 -6.05
CA GLU A 54 6.95 3.95 -7.28
C GLU A 54 5.54 4.48 -7.04
N ALA A 55 4.71 3.77 -6.25
CA ALA A 55 3.39 4.24 -5.87
C ALA A 55 3.43 5.54 -5.02
N SER A 56 4.38 5.66 -4.10
CA SER A 56 4.58 6.87 -3.29
C SER A 56 4.93 8.11 -4.12
N LYS A 57 5.41 7.97 -5.36
CA LYS A 57 5.71 9.14 -6.22
C LYS A 57 4.46 9.89 -6.65
N TRP A 58 3.30 9.23 -6.70
CA TRP A 58 2.04 9.83 -7.15
C TRP A 58 0.92 9.80 -6.11
N SER A 59 1.07 9.06 -5.00
CA SER A 59 0.19 9.16 -3.83
C SER A 59 0.89 9.86 -2.67
N PRO A 60 0.54 11.12 -2.37
CA PRO A 60 1.07 11.84 -1.22
C PRO A 60 0.76 11.16 0.12
N GLU A 61 -0.41 10.52 0.25
CA GLU A 61 -0.79 9.80 1.47
C GLU A 61 0.13 8.59 1.69
N LEU A 62 0.38 7.80 0.65
CA LEU A 62 1.33 6.69 0.75
C LEU A 62 2.77 7.16 1.00
N ALA A 63 3.15 8.35 0.52
CA ALA A 63 4.47 8.93 0.79
C ALA A 63 4.63 9.42 2.24
N ALA A 64 3.52 9.77 2.90
CA ALA A 64 3.50 10.27 4.27
C ALA A 64 3.29 9.19 5.34
N ALA A 65 2.84 7.99 4.94
CA ALA A 65 2.67 6.81 5.79
C ALA A 65 4.02 6.16 6.14
#